data_AF-A0A7W6RGS5-F1
#
_entry.id   AF-A0A7W6RGS5-F1
#
_cell.length_a   1.000
_cell.length_b   1.000
_cell.length_c   1.000
_cell.angle_alpha   90.00
_cell.angle_beta   90.00
_cell.angle_gamma   90.00
#
_symmetry.space_group_name_H-M   'P 1'
#
loop_
_entity.id
_entity.type
_entity.pdbx_description
1 polymer ?
#
loop_
_entity_poly.entity_id
_entity_poly.type
_entity_poly.pdbx_seq_one_letter_code
_entity_poly.pdbx_strand_id
1 'polypeptide(L)'
;MAYATASEMIDQIGENQAEDLARAEGGGIDEAALTAALADASGVIDGYLGGRYALAADLARQHCIIIARYALASGAPPEGREGRDYQDTVAFLRAVVAGKTGQQD
;
A
#
# COMPACT_ATOMS: atom_id res chain seq x y z
N MET A 1 -8.75 6.53 -8.42
CA MET A 1 -9.04 6.85 -7.01
C MET A 1 -8.17 5.96 -6.16
N ALA A 2 -7.74 6.42 -4.98
CA ALA A 2 -6.98 5.56 -4.07
C ALA A 2 -7.87 4.46 -3.49
N TYR A 3 -7.31 3.26 -3.28
CA TYR A 3 -8.00 2.11 -2.68
C TYR A 3 -8.15 2.22 -1.15
N ALA A 4 -7.47 3.20 -0.55
CA ALA A 4 -7.46 3.46 0.88
C ALA A 4 -7.37 4.99 1.11
N THR A 5 -7.78 5.43 2.31
CA THR A 5 -7.70 6.83 2.74
C THR A 5 -6.57 7.03 3.76
N ALA A 6 -6.19 8.28 4.00
CA ALA A 6 -5.18 8.61 5.02
C ALA A 6 -5.60 8.10 6.41
N SER A 7 -6.87 8.27 6.81
CA SER A 7 -7.36 7.75 8.10
C SER A 7 -7.26 6.22 8.20
N GLU A 8 -7.60 5.47 7.16
CA GLU A 8 -7.47 4.00 7.16
C GLU A 8 -6.01 3.57 7.28
N MET A 9 -5.10 4.29 6.62
CA MET A 9 -3.67 4.06 6.76
C MET A 9 -3.19 4.34 8.19
N ILE A 10 -3.59 5.48 8.77
CA ILE A 10 -3.23 5.86 10.14
C ILE A 10 -3.77 4.85 11.15
N ASP A 11 -5.01 4.38 11.00
CA ASP A 11 -5.61 3.36 11.86
C ASP A 11 -4.82 2.04 11.80
N GLN A 12 -4.38 1.65 10.60
CA GLN A 12 -3.66 0.40 10.40
C GLN A 12 -2.21 0.42 10.89
N ILE A 13 -1.48 1.54 10.68
CA ILE A 13 -0.04 1.62 11.01
C ILE A 13 0.24 2.34 12.34
N GLY A 14 -0.74 3.08 12.85
CA GLY A 14 -0.64 3.92 14.03
C GLY A 14 -0.11 5.33 13.75
N GLU A 15 -0.58 6.29 14.55
CA GLU A 15 -0.24 7.73 14.44
C GLU A 15 1.27 8.00 14.48
N ASN A 16 2.01 7.34 15.38
CA ASN A 16 3.45 7.53 15.51
C ASN A 16 4.20 7.13 14.24
N GLN A 17 3.82 6.01 13.62
CA GLN A 17 4.45 5.54 12.38
C GLN A 17 4.02 6.42 11.20
N ALA A 18 2.76 6.85 11.15
CA ALA A 18 2.29 7.78 10.15
C ALA A 18 3.02 9.14 10.22
N GLU A 19 3.26 9.66 11.41
CA GLU A 19 4.02 10.91 11.60
C GLU A 19 5.49 10.75 11.22
N ASP A 20 6.12 9.61 11.53
CA ASP A 20 7.51 9.32 11.14
C ASP A 20 7.68 9.26 9.62
N LEU A 21 6.75 8.58 8.94
CA LEU A 21 6.77 8.39 7.48
C LEU A 21 6.37 9.65 6.70
N ALA A 22 5.49 10.47 7.26
CA ALA A 22 4.92 11.64 6.61
C ALA A 22 4.87 12.81 7.61
N ARG A 23 6.04 13.31 8.01
CA ARG A 23 6.12 14.44 8.93
C ARG A 23 5.87 15.77 8.21
N ALA A 24 4.89 16.54 8.66
CA ALA A 24 4.67 17.89 8.16
C ALA A 24 5.76 18.85 8.69
N GLU A 25 6.12 19.89 7.92
CA GLU A 25 7.16 20.87 8.34
C GLU A 25 6.81 21.60 9.65
N GLY A 26 5.52 21.72 9.98
CA GLY A 26 5.03 22.30 11.23
C GLY A 26 4.88 21.32 12.40
N GLY A 27 5.23 20.04 12.20
CA GLY A 27 4.90 18.94 13.10
C GLY A 27 3.51 18.36 12.84
N GLY A 28 3.27 17.13 13.32
CA GLY A 28 2.08 16.35 12.98
C GLY A 28 2.24 15.54 11.71
N ILE A 29 1.17 14.81 11.38
CA ILE A 29 1.06 13.94 10.21
C ILE A 29 0.69 14.79 8.99
N ASP A 30 1.46 14.65 7.92
CA ASP A 30 1.16 15.21 6.59
C ASP A 30 0.20 14.28 5.85
N GLU A 31 -1.10 14.47 6.08
CA GLU A 31 -2.16 13.67 5.44
C GLU A 31 -2.16 13.81 3.91
N ALA A 32 -1.65 14.92 3.37
CA ALA A 32 -1.53 15.12 1.93
C ALA A 32 -0.44 14.21 1.33
N ALA A 33 0.70 14.07 2.02
CA ALA A 33 1.74 13.12 1.64
C ALA A 33 1.25 11.66 1.71
N LEU A 34 0.50 11.29 2.76
CA LEU A 34 -0.14 9.97 2.85
C LEU A 34 -1.10 9.73 1.67
N THR A 35 -1.96 10.71 1.38
CA THR A 35 -2.93 10.62 0.29
C THR A 35 -2.26 10.49 -1.08
N ALA A 36 -1.17 11.22 -1.31
CA ALA A 36 -0.38 11.12 -2.54
C ALA A 36 0.27 9.74 -2.69
N ALA A 37 0.85 9.20 -1.61
CA ALA A 37 1.44 7.86 -1.61
C ALA A 37 0.40 6.76 -1.87
N LEU A 38 -0.80 6.86 -1.30
CA LEU A 38 -1.90 5.94 -1.54
C LEU A 38 -2.41 6.01 -2.99
N ALA A 39 -2.42 7.20 -3.58
CA ALA A 39 -2.79 7.37 -4.98
C ALA A 39 -1.78 6.71 -5.94
N ASP A 40 -0.48 6.86 -5.66
CA ASP A 40 0.59 6.19 -6.42
C ASP A 40 0.52 4.66 -6.26
N ALA A 41 0.37 4.18 -5.02
CA ALA A 41 0.21 2.77 -4.71
C ALA A 41 -0.99 2.13 -5.42
N SER A 42 -2.10 2.84 -5.52
CA SER A 42 -3.25 2.41 -6.34
C SER A 42 -2.89 2.26 -7.81
N GLY A 43 -2.16 3.22 -8.39
CA GLY A 43 -1.67 3.13 -9.76
C GLY A 43 -0.77 1.91 -9.98
N VAL A 44 0.06 1.54 -9.00
CA VAL A 44 0.87 0.31 -9.04
C VAL A 44 -0.02 -0.93 -9.08
N ILE A 45 -1.02 -1.02 -8.20
CA ILE A 45 -1.96 -2.15 -8.17
C ILE A 45 -2.72 -2.26 -9.49
N ASP A 46 -3.26 -1.15 -9.99
CA ASP A 46 -3.97 -1.08 -11.27
C ASP A 46 -3.07 -1.50 -12.45
N GLY A 47 -1.80 -1.11 -12.42
CA GLY A 47 -0.79 -1.51 -13.39
C GLY A 47 -0.54 -3.03 -13.41
N TYR A 48 -0.55 -3.69 -12.25
CA TYR A 48 -0.50 -5.15 -12.18
C TYR A 48 -1.79 -5.78 -12.73
N LEU A 49 -2.95 -5.37 -12.23
CA LEU A 49 -4.24 -5.99 -12.56
C LEU A 49 -4.66 -5.77 -14.03
N GLY A 50 -4.12 -4.73 -14.68
CA GLY A 50 -4.32 -4.45 -16.11
C GLY A 50 -5.79 -4.27 -16.50
N GLY A 51 -6.65 -3.88 -15.54
CA GLY A 51 -8.10 -3.73 -15.71
C GLY A 51 -8.87 -5.02 -15.96
N ARG A 52 -8.22 -6.19 -15.96
CA ARG A 52 -8.86 -7.50 -16.20
C ARG A 52 -9.19 -8.25 -14.91
N TYR A 53 -8.44 -7.97 -13.85
CA TYR A 53 -8.61 -8.58 -12.54
C TYR A 53 -9.14 -7.53 -11.57
N ALA A 54 -10.14 -7.91 -10.77
CA ALA A 54 -10.64 -7.09 -9.68
C ALA A 54 -10.27 -7.77 -8.36
N LEU A 55 -9.71 -6.99 -7.43
CA LEU A 55 -9.49 -7.44 -6.06
C LEU A 55 -10.72 -7.13 -5.22
N ALA A 56 -10.95 -7.93 -4.18
CA ALA A 56 -11.89 -7.54 -3.13
C ALA A 56 -11.45 -6.20 -2.52
N ALA A 57 -12.41 -5.34 -2.19
CA ALA A 57 -12.13 -3.98 -1.71
C ALA A 57 -11.19 -3.96 -0.49
N ASP A 58 -11.34 -4.94 0.41
CA ASP A 58 -10.50 -5.08 1.60
C ASP A 58 -9.04 -5.43 1.26
N LEU A 59 -8.83 -6.36 0.33
CA LEU A 59 -7.50 -6.73 -0.17
C LEU A 59 -6.85 -5.56 -0.91
N ALA A 60 -7.61 -4.86 -1.76
CA ALA A 60 -7.11 -3.68 -2.45
C ALA A 60 -6.66 -2.59 -1.47
N ARG A 61 -7.45 -2.36 -0.41
CA ARG A 61 -7.11 -1.41 0.67
C ARG A 61 -5.82 -1.80 1.36
N GLN A 62 -5.72 -3.06 1.84
CA GLN A 62 -4.57 -3.55 2.59
C GLN A 62 -3.27 -3.48 1.76
N HIS A 63 -3.29 -3.99 0.53
CA HIS A 63 -2.11 -3.96 -0.34
C HIS A 63 -1.73 -2.53 -0.74
N CYS A 64 -2.71 -1.63 -0.91
CA CYS A 64 -2.44 -0.22 -1.18
C CYS A 64 -1.70 0.44 -0.01
N ILE A 65 -2.14 0.21 1.22
CA ILE A 65 -1.49 0.75 2.42
C ILE A 65 -0.05 0.20 2.56
N ILE A 66 0.16 -1.09 2.31
CA ILE A 66 1.51 -1.70 2.37
C ILE A 66 2.46 -1.06 1.36
N ILE A 67 2.02 -0.88 0.10
CA ILE A 67 2.83 -0.26 -0.95
C ILE A 67 3.10 1.21 -0.62
N ALA A 68 2.09 1.97 -0.20
CA ALA A 68 2.24 3.39 0.17
C ALA A 68 3.21 3.56 1.34
N ARG A 69 3.08 2.73 2.38
CA ARG A 69 4.01 2.72 3.52
C ARG A 69 5.45 2.49 3.07
N TYR A 70 5.67 1.51 2.21
CA TYR A 70 7.00 1.20 1.70
C TYR A 70 7.58 2.34 0.85
N ALA A 71 6.76 3.00 0.04
CA ALA A 71 7.17 4.15 -0.78
C ALA A 71 7.60 5.35 0.09
N LEU A 72 6.86 5.64 1.16
CA LEU A 72 7.16 6.75 2.08
C LEU A 72 8.45 6.51 2.89
N ALA A 73 8.79 5.26 3.19
CA ALA A 73 10.04 4.89 3.85
C ALA A 73 11.30 5.08 2.97
N SER A 74 11.21 5.86 1.88
CA SER A 74 12.29 6.18 0.93
C SER A 74 12.97 4.98 0.28
N GLY A 75 12.29 3.82 0.22
CA GLY A 75 12.87 2.60 -0.35
C GLY A 75 14.13 2.11 0.39
N ALA A 76 14.24 2.41 1.70
CA ALA A 76 15.26 1.81 2.55
C ALA A 76 15.26 0.27 2.37
N PRO A 77 16.44 -0.38 2.42
CA PRO A 77 16.53 -1.81 2.14
C PRO A 77 15.53 -2.57 3.02
N PRO A 78 14.89 -3.63 2.49
CA PRO A 78 13.80 -4.35 3.14
C PRO A 78 14.29 -5.22 4.31
N GLU A 79 15.05 -4.64 5.23
CA GLU A 79 15.53 -5.28 6.44
C GLU A 79 14.47 -5.08 7.53
N GLY A 80 13.45 -5.93 7.53
CA GLY A 80 12.38 -5.84 8.53
C GLY A 80 11.03 -6.38 8.05
N ARG A 81 10.00 -6.18 8.88
CA ARG A 81 8.64 -6.62 8.60
C ARG A 81 8.05 -5.89 7.40
N GLU A 82 8.25 -4.58 7.29
CA GLU A 82 7.66 -3.77 6.21
C GLU A 82 8.17 -4.18 4.82
N GLY A 83 9.48 -4.47 4.72
CA GLY A 83 10.09 -4.96 3.49
C GLY A 83 9.59 -6.35 3.07
N ARG A 84 9.30 -7.21 4.05
CA ARG A 84 8.67 -8.52 3.82
C ARG A 84 7.23 -8.36 3.33
N ASP A 85 6.43 -7.53 3.99
CA ASP A 85 5.03 -7.26 3.61
C ASP A 85 4.92 -6.72 2.17
N TYR A 86 5.84 -5.85 1.77
CA TYR A 86 5.92 -5.33 0.40
C TYR A 86 6.22 -6.45 -0.62
N GLN A 87 7.22 -7.29 -0.33
CA GLN A 87 7.58 -8.41 -1.20
C GLN A 87 6.42 -9.42 -1.34
N ASP A 88 5.76 -9.76 -0.24
CA ASP A 88 4.58 -10.63 -0.22
C ASP A 88 3.42 -10.01 -1.02
N THR A 89 3.21 -8.69 -0.92
CA THR A 89 2.21 -7.96 -1.72
C THR A 89 2.52 -8.03 -3.22
N VAL A 90 3.75 -7.75 -3.62
CA VAL A 90 4.16 -7.84 -5.03
C VAL A 90 4.04 -9.28 -5.55
N ALA A 91 4.41 -10.28 -4.74
CA ALA A 91 4.26 -11.69 -5.08
C ALA A 91 2.80 -12.08 -5.26
N PHE A 92 1.92 -11.61 -4.37
CA PHE A 92 0.47 -11.82 -4.48
C PHE A 92 -0.10 -11.21 -5.76
N LEU A 93 0.17 -9.93 -6.05
CA LEU A 93 -0.30 -9.27 -7.27
C LEU A 93 0.16 -10.01 -8.53
N ARG A 94 1.41 -10.48 -8.55
CA ARG A 94 1.94 -11.33 -9.63
C ARG A 94 1.24 -12.68 -9.73
N ALA A 95 0.87 -13.29 -8.61
CA ALA A 95 0.14 -14.56 -8.59
C ALA A 95 -1.30 -14.39 -9.12
N VAL A 96 -1.95 -13.28 -8.79
CA VAL A 96 -3.30 -12.93 -9.28
C VAL A 96 -3.29 -12.84 -10.80
N VAL A 97 -2.37 -12.07 -11.37
CA VAL A 97 -2.29 -11.86 -12.83
C VAL A 97 -1.84 -13.11 -13.57
N ALA A 98 -1.08 -14.00 -12.90
CA ALA A 98 -0.69 -15.29 -13.44
C ALA A 98 -1.81 -16.34 -13.38
N GLY A 99 -2.98 -16.01 -12.80
CA GLY A 99 -4.08 -16.97 -12.58
C GLY A 99 -3.73 -18.07 -11.57
N LYS A 100 -2.72 -17.86 -10.73
CA LYS A 100 -2.22 -18.83 -9.74
C LYS A 100 -2.84 -18.66 -8.37
N THR A 101 -3.53 -17.54 -8.12
CA THR A 101 -4.44 -17.46 -6.99
C THR A 101 -5.62 -18.35 -7.30
N GLY A 102 -5.61 -19.56 -6.75
CA GLY A 102 -6.75 -20.46 -6.79
C GLY A 102 -7.91 -19.82 -6.05
N GLN A 103 -8.70 -19.02 -6.76
CA GLN A 103 -10.10 -18.82 -6.42
C GLN A 103 -10.75 -20.17 -6.70
N GLN A 104 -10.90 -20.96 -5.63
CA GLN A 104 -11.74 -22.15 -5.67
C GLN A 104 -13.15 -21.69 -6.01
N ASP A 105 -13.71 -22.34 -7.03
CA ASP A 105 -15.13 -22.40 -7.35
C ASP A 105 -15.97 -22.81 -6.12
#